data_AF-A0A7N1A7Y5-F1
#
_entry.id   AF-A0A7N1A7Y5-F1
#
_cell.length_a   1.000
_cell.length_b   1.000
_cell.length_c   1.000
_cell.angle_alpha   90.00
_cell.angle_beta   90.00
_cell.angle_gamma   90.00
#
_symmetry.space_group_name_H-M   'P 1'
#
loop_
_entity.id
_entity.type
_entity.pdbx_description
1 polymer ?
#
loop_
_entity_poly.entity_id
_entity_poly.type
_entity_poly.pdbx_seq_one_letter_code
_entity_poly.pdbx_strand_id
1 'polypeptide(L)'
;MFVQVHIVSRNNLNFARVSDRYAGENPKEGEKRRSPAWCDRIVWLGKRIKQVWYKRADIRLSDHRPVSSLFMVEVEVLDQRKLQRVINLSNVPIHAEVLADEDGD
;
A
#
# COMPACT_ATOMS: atom_id res chain seq x y z
N MET A 1 -13.75 -15.07 2.27
CA MET A 1 -13.77 -13.60 2.12
C MET A 1 -12.35 -13.13 1.87
N PHE A 2 -12.00 -12.76 0.64
CA PHE A 2 -10.66 -12.31 0.28
C PHE A 2 -10.67 -10.79 0.07
N VAL A 3 -9.78 -10.07 0.75
CA VAL A 3 -8.68 -9.29 0.15
C VAL A 3 -7.64 -9.11 1.25
N GLN A 4 -6.57 -9.91 1.24
CA GLN A 4 -5.48 -9.76 2.22
C GLN A 4 -4.37 -8.88 1.65
N VAL A 5 -4.59 -7.56 1.71
CA VAL A 5 -3.58 -6.56 1.37
C VAL A 5 -2.59 -6.44 2.53
N HIS A 6 -1.62 -7.37 2.54
CA HIS A 6 -0.37 -7.21 3.30
C HIS A 6 0.46 -6.12 2.68
N ILE A 7 1.13 -5.32 3.50
CA ILE A 7 2.07 -4.35 2.96
C ILE A 7 3.40 -4.28 3.78
N VAL A 8 3.49 -3.82 5.06
CA VAL A 8 4.69 -3.73 6.01
C VAL A 8 5.72 -2.53 6.03
N SER A 9 5.43 -1.36 6.67
CA SER A 9 6.36 -0.22 6.95
C SER A 9 6.19 0.37 8.37
N ARG A 10 7.27 1.00 8.84
CA ARG A 10 7.41 1.64 10.16
C ARG A 10 7.45 3.18 10.00
N ASN A 11 6.36 3.85 10.38
CA ASN A 11 6.40 5.28 10.75
C ASN A 11 6.29 5.43 12.26
N ASN A 12 6.81 6.55 12.78
CA ASN A 12 6.67 6.91 14.19
C ASN A 12 5.22 7.34 14.47
N LEU A 13 4.46 6.52 15.22
CA LEU A 13 3.05 6.76 15.50
C LEU A 13 2.87 7.72 16.70
N ASN A 14 2.77 9.01 16.40
CA ASN A 14 2.34 10.01 17.38
C ASN A 14 0.82 9.93 17.59
N PHE A 15 0.39 9.45 18.77
CA PHE A 15 -1.01 9.44 19.18
C PHE A 15 -1.27 10.44 20.31
N ALA A 16 -2.32 11.26 20.16
CA ALA A 16 -2.88 12.02 21.27
C ALA A 16 -3.48 11.07 22.33
N ARG A 17 -3.47 11.48 23.60
CA ARG A 17 -4.16 10.76 24.69
C ARG A 17 -5.66 10.70 24.42
N VAL A 18 -6.15 9.51 24.14
CA VAL A 18 -7.58 9.17 24.06
C VAL A 18 -7.81 7.99 25.01
N SER A 19 -8.98 7.92 25.65
CA SER A 19 -9.22 7.00 26.77
C SER A 19 -8.87 5.54 26.47
N ASP A 20 -8.22 4.91 27.44
CA ASP A 20 -7.84 3.50 27.51
C ASP A 20 -9.00 2.55 27.87
N ARG A 21 -10.12 3.10 28.41
CA ARG A 21 -11.28 2.31 28.83
C ARG A 21 -11.88 1.46 27.73
N TYR A 22 -12.22 0.22 28.06
CA TYR A 22 -12.86 -0.73 27.14
C TYR A 22 -14.40 -0.61 27.15
N ALA A 23 -15.05 -1.06 26.08
CA ALA A 23 -16.51 -1.18 26.05
C ALA A 23 -16.96 -2.23 27.10
N GLY A 24 -17.97 -1.90 27.90
CA GLY A 24 -18.46 -2.79 28.97
C GLY A 24 -17.59 -2.87 30.23
N GLU A 25 -16.52 -2.06 30.35
CA GLU A 25 -15.64 -2.07 31.52
C GLU A 25 -16.32 -1.46 32.76
N ASN A 26 -16.79 -2.33 33.66
CA ASN A 26 -17.21 -2.01 35.03
C ASN A 26 -16.15 -2.54 36.01
N PRO A 27 -15.11 -1.75 36.36
CA PRO A 27 -14.00 -2.26 37.15
C PRO A 27 -14.45 -2.55 38.60
N LYS A 28 -14.52 -3.82 38.97
CA LYS A 28 -14.63 -4.25 40.36
C LYS A 28 -13.25 -4.21 41.02
N GLU A 29 -13.23 -3.91 42.31
CA GLU A 29 -12.00 -3.89 43.10
C GLU A 29 -11.35 -5.29 43.11
N GLY A 30 -10.07 -5.35 42.70
CA GLY A 30 -9.30 -6.61 42.62
C GLY A 30 -9.33 -7.36 41.29
N GLU A 31 -10.17 -6.99 40.31
CA GLU A 31 -10.16 -7.65 38.99
C GLU A 31 -8.92 -7.25 38.14
N LYS A 32 -8.27 -8.25 37.52
CA LYS A 32 -7.10 -8.03 36.66
C LYS A 32 -7.51 -7.39 35.32
N ARG A 33 -7.27 -6.08 35.18
CA ARG A 33 -7.39 -5.38 33.89
C ARG A 33 -6.39 -5.95 32.88
N ARG A 34 -6.79 -6.13 31.62
CA ARG A 34 -5.85 -6.48 30.53
C ARG A 34 -4.87 -5.31 30.34
N SER A 35 -3.57 -5.61 30.25
CA SER A 35 -2.56 -4.62 29.90
C SER A 35 -2.89 -3.98 28.53
N PRO A 36 -2.85 -2.65 28.39
CA PRO A 36 -3.12 -2.00 27.10
C PRO A 36 -2.18 -2.52 26.01
N ALA A 37 -2.77 -2.92 24.89
CA ALA A 37 -2.04 -3.50 23.76
C ALA A 37 -2.51 -2.89 22.44
N TRP A 38 -1.57 -2.71 21.50
CA TRP A 38 -1.87 -2.36 20.12
C TRP A 38 -1.87 -3.65 19.29
N CYS A 39 -2.98 -4.39 19.33
CA CYS A 39 -3.14 -5.62 18.55
C CYS A 39 -3.45 -5.32 17.08
N ASP A 40 -4.31 -4.34 16.83
CA ASP A 40 -4.78 -3.96 15.50
C ASP A 40 -3.78 -3.01 14.81
N ARG A 41 -3.13 -3.46 13.72
CA ARG A 41 -2.04 -2.73 13.06
C ARG A 41 -2.21 -2.69 11.54
N ILE A 42 -1.95 -1.52 10.94
CA ILE A 42 -1.81 -1.35 9.50
C ILE A 42 -0.34 -0.98 9.19
N VAL A 43 0.24 -1.60 8.18
CA VAL A 43 1.69 -1.64 7.95
C VAL A 43 1.91 -1.64 6.41
N TRP A 44 2.83 -0.87 5.79
CA TRP A 44 3.07 -0.81 4.31
C TRP A 44 4.50 -0.80 3.66
N LEU A 45 5.03 -1.94 3.17
CA LEU A 45 6.31 -2.04 2.44
C LEU A 45 6.13 -1.76 0.95
N GLY A 46 6.94 -0.85 0.43
CA GLY A 46 7.02 -0.61 -1.00
C GLY A 46 7.68 0.73 -1.28
N LYS A 47 8.24 0.88 -2.48
CA LYS A 47 8.60 2.19 -3.01
C LYS A 47 7.31 2.91 -3.43
N ARG A 48 7.34 4.24 -3.48
CA ARG A 48 6.23 5.08 -3.99
C ARG A 48 4.89 4.98 -3.23
N ILE A 49 4.92 4.49 -1.97
CA ILE A 49 3.77 4.50 -1.05
C ILE A 49 4.05 5.50 0.07
N LYS A 50 3.21 6.54 0.19
CA LYS A 50 3.26 7.53 1.27
C LYS A 50 2.01 7.39 2.15
N GLN A 51 2.20 7.09 3.43
CA GLN A 51 1.13 7.21 4.42
C GLN A 51 0.79 8.70 4.62
N VAL A 52 -0.50 9.03 4.52
CA VAL A 52 -1.01 10.39 4.73
C VAL A 52 -1.47 10.56 6.18
N TRP A 53 -2.15 9.56 6.74
CA TRP A 53 -2.50 9.51 8.16
C TRP A 53 -2.73 8.08 8.63
N TYR A 54 -2.59 7.86 9.95
CA TYR A 54 -3.00 6.66 10.67
C TYR A 54 -3.89 7.11 11.84
N LYS A 55 -5.07 6.50 12.00
CA LYS A 55 -6.06 6.91 13.00
C LYS A 55 -6.71 5.69 13.66
N ARG A 56 -7.10 5.86 14.91
CA ARG A 56 -7.97 4.93 15.64
C ARG A 56 -9.26 5.64 15.98
N ALA A 57 -10.40 5.04 15.65
CA ALA A 57 -11.71 5.57 16.02
C ALA A 57 -12.00 5.39 17.53
N ASP A 58 -12.74 6.31 18.15
CA ASP A 58 -13.31 6.12 19.50
C ASP A 58 -14.73 5.51 19.44
N ILE A 59 -14.92 4.54 18.54
CA ILE A 59 -16.13 3.72 18.47
C ILE A 59 -15.98 2.62 19.53
N ARG A 60 -17.04 2.41 20.33
CA ARG A 60 -17.04 1.52 21.53
C ARG A 60 -18.07 0.39 21.41
N LEU A 61 -18.22 -0.17 20.22
CA LEU A 61 -19.09 -1.33 19.94
C LEU A 61 -18.43 -2.67 20.30
N SER A 62 -17.13 -2.66 20.55
CA SER A 62 -16.29 -3.82 20.91
C SER A 62 -15.18 -3.34 21.85
N ASP A 63 -14.52 -4.28 22.51
CA ASP A 63 -13.25 -4.07 23.19
C ASP A 63 -12.09 -3.72 22.21
N HIS A 64 -12.20 -4.13 20.95
CA HIS A 64 -11.35 -3.64 19.87
C HIS A 64 -11.86 -2.29 19.32
N ARG A 65 -10.91 -1.40 19.03
CA ARG A 65 -11.16 -0.03 18.57
C ARG A 65 -10.71 0.09 17.12
N PRO A 66 -11.60 0.34 16.14
CA PRO A 66 -11.25 0.31 14.72
C PRO A 66 -10.04 1.21 14.37
N VAL A 67 -9.11 0.66 13.61
CA VAL A 67 -7.91 1.33 13.12
C VAL A 67 -8.00 1.52 11.60
N SER A 68 -7.58 2.67 11.11
CA SER A 68 -7.62 3.06 9.70
C SER A 68 -6.37 3.85 9.30
N SER A 69 -6.03 3.81 8.01
CA SER A 69 -4.88 4.53 7.47
C SER A 69 -5.17 4.94 6.03
N LEU A 70 -4.73 6.13 5.62
CA LEU A 70 -4.78 6.59 4.23
C LEU A 70 -3.39 6.54 3.61
N PHE A 71 -3.32 6.09 2.36
CA PHE A 71 -2.11 6.03 1.57
C PHE A 71 -2.30 6.79 0.26
N MET A 72 -1.26 7.52 -0.13
CA MET A 72 -1.06 7.99 -1.49
C MET A 72 -0.06 7.06 -2.15
N VAL A 73 -0.49 6.40 -3.22
CA VAL A 73 0.30 5.40 -3.95
C VAL A 73 0.50 5.92 -5.37
N GLU A 74 1.74 5.99 -5.81
CA GLU A 74 2.05 6.26 -7.20
C GLU A 74 1.94 4.96 -8.00
N VAL A 75 1.26 5.01 -9.16
CA VAL A 75 1.05 3.85 -10.03
C VAL A 75 1.61 4.13 -11.42
N GLU A 76 2.19 3.11 -12.03
CA GLU A 76 2.51 3.14 -13.46
C GLU A 76 1.25 2.78 -14.27
N VAL A 77 0.86 3.67 -15.17
CA VAL A 77 -0.20 3.43 -16.14
C VAL A 77 0.45 3.12 -17.49
N LEU A 78 0.25 1.91 -17.99
CA LEU A 78 0.73 1.51 -19.31
C LEU A 78 -0.06 2.24 -20.39
N ASP A 79 0.61 3.13 -21.12
CA ASP A 79 0.07 3.74 -22.33
C ASP A 79 0.08 2.70 -23.46
N GLN A 80 -1.11 2.20 -23.80
CA GLN A 80 -1.31 1.19 -24.84
C GLN A 80 -0.75 1.63 -26.20
N ARG A 81 -0.75 2.93 -26.53
CA ARG A 81 -0.19 3.44 -27.80
C ARG A 81 1.33 3.40 -27.80
N LYS A 82 1.98 3.71 -26.66
CA LYS A 82 3.44 3.56 -26.50
C LYS A 82 3.85 2.09 -26.56
N LEU A 83 3.11 1.21 -25.88
CA LEU A 83 3.33 -0.23 -25.91
C LEU A 83 3.25 -0.79 -27.35
N GLN A 84 2.20 -0.43 -28.10
CA GLN A 84 2.04 -0.82 -29.50
C GLN A 84 3.20 -0.32 -30.38
N ARG A 85 3.69 0.91 -30.18
CA ARG A 85 4.87 1.42 -30.90
C ARG A 85 6.13 0.62 -30.62
N VAL A 86 6.38 0.26 -29.35
CA VAL A 86 7.56 -0.55 -28.96
C VAL A 86 7.47 -1.95 -29.56
N ILE A 87 6.30 -2.61 -29.48
CA ILE A 87 6.06 -3.93 -30.09
C ILE A 87 6.30 -3.90 -31.60
N ASN A 88 5.80 -2.87 -32.29
CA ASN A 88 6.00 -2.73 -33.73
C ASN A 88 7.47 -2.48 -34.08
N LEU A 89 8.22 -1.74 -33.24
CA LEU A 89 9.65 -1.51 -33.45
C LEU A 89 10.49 -2.77 -33.23
N SER A 90 10.16 -3.60 -32.23
CA SER A 90 10.84 -4.88 -32.00
C SER A 90 10.56 -5.94 -33.07
N ASN A 91 9.53 -5.72 -33.90
CA ASN A 91 9.15 -6.61 -35.00
C ASN A 91 9.71 -6.15 -36.36
N VAL A 92 10.52 -5.09 -36.41
CA VAL A 92 11.21 -4.67 -37.65
C VAL A 92 12.28 -5.71 -37.99
N PRO A 93 12.26 -6.33 -39.19
CA PRO A 93 13.30 -7.28 -39.59
C PRO A 93 14.68 -6.61 -39.64
N ILE A 94 15.67 -7.24 -39.00
CA ILE A 94 17.06 -6.76 -38.99
C ILE A 94 17.76 -7.12 -40.30
N HIS A 95 17.26 -6.60 -41.43
CA HIS A 95 17.91 -6.67 -42.74
C HIS A 95 17.52 -5.47 -43.61
N ALA A 96 18.28 -4.39 -43.47
CA ALA A 96 18.47 -3.37 -44.48
C ALA A 96 19.99 -3.13 -44.59
N GLU A 97 20.47 -2.76 -45.78
CA GLU A 97 21.88 -2.49 -46.12
C GLU A 97 22.79 -3.74 -46.23
N VAL A 98 22.60 -4.47 -47.33
CA VAL A 98 23.76 -4.84 -48.17
C VAL A 98 23.70 -3.91 -49.38
N LEU A 99 24.75 -3.13 -49.58
CA LEU A 99 24.86 -2.19 -50.70
C LEU A 99 24.92 -2.97 -52.01
N ALA A 100 24.04 -2.64 -52.95
CA ALA A 100 24.15 -3.03 -54.34
C ALA A 100 24.75 -1.84 -55.09
N ASP A 101 26.08 -1.80 -55.18
CA ASP A 101 26.77 -0.91 -56.10
C ASP A 101 26.57 -1.47 -57.53
N GLU A 102 25.64 -0.89 -58.27
CA GLU A 102 25.43 -1.18 -59.69
C GLU A 102 26.42 -0.38 -60.54
N ASP A 103 27.56 -0.98 -60.88
CA ASP A 103 28.42 -0.51 -61.97
C ASP A 103 28.29 -1.46 -63.16
N GLY A 104 27.80 -0.95 -64.29
CA GLY A 104 27.60 -1.69 -65.54
C GLY A 104 28.54 -1.24 -66.67
N ASP A 105 28.90 -2.21 -67.51
CA ASP A 105 29.60 -2.15 -68.83
C ASP A 105 30.91 -1.32 -68.90
#